data_AF-A0A2V9PRJ8-F1
#
_entry.id   AF-A0A2V9PRJ8-F1
#
_cell.length_a   1.000
_cell.length_b   1.000
_cell.length_c   1.000
_cell.angle_alpha   90.00
_cell.angle_beta   90.00
_cell.angle_gamma   90.00
#
_symmetry.space_group_name_H-M   'P 1'
#
loop_
_entity.id
_entity.type
_entity.pdbx_description
1 polymer ?
#
loop_
_entity_poly.entity_id
_entity_poly.type
_entity_poly.pdbx_seq_one_letter_code
_entity_poly.pdbx_strand_id
1 'polypeptide(L)'
;DASFIDALWNLERTNARFSFAPTLTRVNGNNGEWNGETGHISPEMLRRRVGKLQGPIFYIAGPPAMVAATRRMLVEAAVDEDDIRTAEFAGY
;
A
#
# COMPACT_ATOMS: atom_id res chain seq x y z
N ASP A 1 -11.85 11.84 -3.11
CA ASP A 1 -11.93 11.12 -4.37
C ASP A 1 -10.63 10.33 -4.56
N ALA A 2 -10.71 9.11 -5.08
CA ALA A 2 -9.58 8.19 -5.25
C ALA A 2 -9.58 7.67 -6.69
N SER A 3 -8.63 8.13 -7.50
CA SER A 3 -8.59 7.80 -8.92
C SER A 3 -8.43 6.30 -9.16
N PHE A 4 -9.11 5.79 -10.20
CA PHE A 4 -9.06 4.39 -10.66
C PHE A 4 -9.59 3.32 -9.68
N ILE A 5 -10.23 3.73 -8.58
CA ILE A 5 -10.59 2.80 -7.50
C ILE A 5 -11.54 1.69 -7.96
N ASP A 6 -12.56 2.01 -8.76
CA ASP A 6 -13.50 1.03 -9.33
C ASP A 6 -12.82 0.02 -10.26
N ALA A 7 -11.87 0.49 -11.06
CA ALA A 7 -11.12 -0.37 -11.97
C ALA A 7 -10.23 -1.37 -11.20
N LEU A 8 -9.60 -0.93 -10.10
CA LEU A 8 -8.76 -1.77 -9.26
C LEU A 8 -9.57 -2.81 -8.46
N TRP A 9 -10.74 -2.45 -7.94
CA TRP A 9 -11.66 -3.42 -7.34
C TRP A 9 -12.18 -4.44 -8.35
N ASN A 10 -12.53 -4.01 -9.56
CA ASN A 10 -12.93 -4.94 -10.61
C ASN A 10 -11.78 -5.89 -11.01
N LEU A 11 -10.53 -5.42 -10.97
CA LEU A 11 -9.36 -6.25 -11.23
C LEU A 11 -9.18 -7.32 -10.15
N GLU A 12 -9.34 -7.00 -8.87
CA GLU A 12 -9.32 -7.99 -7.78
C GLU A 12 -10.41 -9.05 -7.96
N ARG A 13 -11.64 -8.64 -8.30
CA ARG A 13 -12.76 -9.56 -8.50
C ARG A 13 -12.53 -10.53 -9.67
N THR A 14 -11.77 -10.12 -10.68
CA THR A 14 -11.58 -10.90 -11.92
C THR A 14 -10.25 -11.65 -11.97
N ASN A 15 -9.35 -11.42 -11.02
CA ASN A 15 -8.03 -12.05 -10.97
C ASN A 15 -7.71 -12.57 -9.55
N ALA A 16 -7.84 -13.89 -9.36
CA ALA A 16 -7.55 -14.53 -8.07
C ALA A 16 -6.08 -14.41 -7.60
N ARG A 17 -5.15 -13.96 -8.46
CA ARG A 17 -3.74 -13.72 -8.09
C ARG A 17 -3.46 -12.26 -7.72
N PHE A 18 -4.47 -11.39 -7.78
CA PHE A 18 -4.35 -9.97 -7.44
C PHE A 18 -5.27 -9.65 -6.27
N SER A 19 -4.73 -8.98 -5.26
CA SER A 19 -5.53 -8.38 -4.19
C SER A 19 -5.24 -6.90 -4.10
N PHE A 20 -6.28 -6.12 -3.83
CA PHE A 20 -6.24 -4.68 -3.76
C PHE A 20 -6.72 -4.20 -2.38
N ALA A 21 -5.83 -3.52 -1.66
CA ALA A 21 -6.11 -2.99 -0.33
C ALA A 21 -5.91 -1.46 -0.32
N PRO A 22 -6.91 -0.68 -0.78
CA PRO A 22 -6.80 0.77 -0.74
C PRO A 22 -6.92 1.29 0.71
N THR A 23 -6.15 2.33 1.05
CA THR A 23 -6.18 2.96 2.37
C THR A 23 -6.25 4.48 2.25
N LEU A 24 -7.04 5.13 3.11
CA LEU A 24 -7.08 6.58 3.26
C LEU A 24 -6.56 6.98 4.65
N THR A 25 -5.57 7.87 4.71
CA THR A 25 -5.06 8.42 5.98
C THR A 25 -6.05 9.35 6.67
N ARG A 26 -6.99 9.94 5.90
CA ARG A 26 -8.06 10.77 6.41
C ARG A 26 -9.36 10.50 5.66
N VAL A 27 -10.38 10.07 6.39
CA VAL A 27 -11.76 9.96 5.88
C VAL A 27 -12.49 11.22 6.33
N ASN A 28 -12.80 12.12 5.39
CA ASN A 28 -13.69 13.24 5.70
C ASN A 28 -15.13 12.71 5.69
N GLY A 29 -15.98 13.17 6.61
CA GLY A 29 -17.34 12.66 6.82
C GLY A 29 -18.32 12.76 5.64
N ASN A 30 -17.87 13.23 4.47
CA ASN A 30 -18.63 13.31 3.23
C ASN A 30 -18.07 12.41 2.10
N ASN A 31 -17.08 11.56 2.37
CA ASN A 31 -16.41 10.70 1.38
C ASN A 31 -17.20 9.41 1.10
N GLY A 32 -18.53 9.46 0.96
CA GLY A 32 -19.36 8.26 0.74
C GLY A 32 -19.12 7.14 1.78
N GLU A 33 -19.66 5.95 1.51
CA GLU A 33 -19.36 4.76 2.32
C GLU A 33 -17.96 4.23 1.97
N TRP A 34 -16.92 4.77 2.61
CA TRP A 34 -15.56 4.24 2.47
C TRP A 34 -15.49 2.84 3.07
N ASN A 35 -15.35 1.84 2.19
CA ASN A 35 -15.28 0.42 2.55
C ASN A 35 -13.84 -0.13 2.58
N GLY A 36 -12.83 0.73 2.43
CA GLY A 36 -11.41 0.35 2.43
C GLY A 36 -10.74 0.45 3.80
N GLU A 37 -9.42 0.23 3.84
CA GLU A 37 -8.63 0.42 5.06
C GLU A 37 -8.51 1.92 5.40
N THR A 38 -8.20 2.23 6.66
CA THR A 38 -7.94 3.61 7.08
C THR A 38 -6.62 3.71 7.82
N GLY A 39 -5.91 4.82 7.63
CA GLY A 39 -4.59 5.07 8.22
C GLY A 39 -3.42 4.87 7.26
N HIS A 40 -2.22 4.95 7.81
CA HIS A 40 -0.96 4.77 7.07
C HIS A 40 -0.68 3.29 6.80
N ILE A 41 0.13 3.01 5.77
CA ILE A 41 0.65 1.67 5.51
C ILE A 41 1.50 1.24 6.71
N SER A 42 1.21 0.06 7.28
CA SER A 42 1.89 -0.46 8.47
C SER A 42 2.27 -1.94 8.32
N PRO A 43 3.21 -2.46 9.14
CA PRO A 43 3.57 -3.88 9.12
C PRO A 43 2.38 -4.79 9.41
N GLU A 44 1.48 -4.38 10.31
CA GLU A 44 0.29 -5.13 10.67
C GLU A 44 -0.67 -5.22 9.49
N MET A 45 -0.87 -4.12 8.76
CA MET A 45 -1.67 -4.11 7.53
C MET A 45 -1.11 -5.09 6.51
N LEU A 46 0.20 -5.05 6.27
CA LEU A 46 0.85 -5.95 5.31
C LEU A 46 0.77 -7.41 5.76
N ARG A 47 1.05 -7.71 7.03
CA ARG A 47 0.98 -9.08 7.56
C ARG A 47 -0.40 -9.69 7.46
N ARG A 48 -1.48 -8.91 7.64
CA ARG A 48 -2.86 -9.38 7.43
C ARG A 48 -3.13 -9.82 5.99
N ARG A 49 -2.42 -9.22 5.02
CA ARG A 49 -2.66 -9.42 3.58
C ARG A 49 -1.70 -10.42 2.94
N VAL A 50 -0.41 -10.32 3.22
CA VAL A 50 0.63 -11.15 2.60
C VAL A 50 1.23 -12.20 3.55
N GLY A 51 0.88 -12.15 4.84
CA GLY A 51 1.44 -13.05 5.85
C GLY A 51 2.88 -12.68 6.20
N LYS A 52 3.82 -13.60 5.93
CA LYS A 52 5.25 -13.36 6.20
C LYS A 52 5.79 -12.29 5.25
N LEU A 53 6.47 -11.29 5.80
CA LEU A 53 7.00 -10.18 4.99
C LEU A 53 8.33 -10.51 4.30
N GLN A 54 9.02 -11.59 4.69
CA GLN A 54 10.22 -12.06 4.00
C GLN A 54 9.84 -13.00 2.84
N GLY A 55 10.42 -12.76 1.66
CA GLY A 55 10.18 -13.55 0.45
C GLY A 55 9.48 -12.78 -0.68
N PRO A 56 8.51 -11.89 -0.40
CA PRO A 56 7.97 -10.99 -1.42
C PRO A 56 8.96 -9.90 -1.83
N ILE A 57 8.89 -9.49 -3.08
CA ILE A 57 9.52 -8.27 -3.58
C ILE A 57 8.56 -7.09 -3.36
N PHE A 58 9.05 -6.00 -2.76
CA PHE A 58 8.27 -4.79 -2.51
C PHE A 58 8.62 -3.70 -3.52
N TYR A 59 7.59 -3.17 -4.18
CA TYR A 59 7.69 -1.99 -5.04
C TYR A 59 6.98 -0.82 -4.37
N ILE A 60 7.68 0.30 -4.20
CA ILE A 60 7.13 1.49 -3.53
C ILE A 60 7.31 2.70 -4.45
N ALA A 61 6.22 3.40 -4.72
CA ALA A 61 6.22 4.59 -5.56
C ALA A 61 5.33 5.68 -4.97
N GLY A 62 5.82 6.92 -4.93
CA GLY A 62 5.03 8.08 -4.46
C GLY A 62 5.89 9.23 -3.94
N PRO A 63 5.35 10.09 -3.04
CA PRO A 63 6.09 11.21 -2.51
C PRO A 63 7.29 10.74 -1.67
N PRO A 64 8.40 11.49 -1.66
CA PRO A 64 9.63 11.10 -0.95
C PRO A 64 9.40 10.70 0.51
N ALA A 65 8.59 11.47 1.24
CA ALA A 65 8.29 11.19 2.65
C ALA A 65 7.57 9.84 2.85
N MET A 66 6.65 9.48 1.95
CA MET A 66 5.96 8.18 2.02
C MET A 66 6.91 7.05 1.66
N VAL A 67 7.68 7.20 0.57
CA VAL A 67 8.62 6.17 0.11
C VAL A 67 9.66 5.87 1.19
N ALA A 68 10.27 6.91 1.78
CA ALA A 68 11.23 6.77 2.86
C ALA A 68 10.63 6.09 4.10
N ALA A 69 9.41 6.49 4.52
CA ALA A 69 8.75 5.91 5.67
C ALA A 69 8.40 4.43 5.45
N THR A 70 7.85 4.07 4.29
CA THR A 70 7.50 2.68 3.97
C THR A 70 8.74 1.79 3.81
N ARG A 71 9.81 2.29 3.18
CA ARG A 71 11.08 1.57 3.08
C ARG A 71 11.65 1.26 4.46
N ARG A 72 11.74 2.27 5.33
CA ARG A 72 12.22 2.10 6.71
C ARG A 72 11.40 1.07 7.47
N MET A 73 10.07 1.15 7.37
CA MET A 73 9.16 0.22 8.02
C MET A 73 9.37 -1.24 7.58
N LEU A 74 9.68 -1.48 6.29
CA LEU A 74 9.97 -2.84 5.80
C LEU A 74 11.30 -3.37 6.34
N VAL A 75 12.34 -2.52 6.37
CA VAL A 75 13.65 -2.86 6.94
C VAL A 75 13.54 -3.19 8.43
N GLU A 76 12.80 -2.38 9.20
CA GLU A 76 12.52 -2.64 10.62
C GLU A 76 11.73 -3.94 10.83
N ALA A 77 10.94 -4.37 9.83
CA ALA A 77 10.25 -5.64 9.82
C ALA A 77 11.11 -6.82 9.32
N ALA A 78 12.43 -6.61 9.18
CA ALA A 78 13.43 -7.57 8.71
C ALA A 78 13.18 -8.08 7.28
N VAL A 79 12.70 -7.21 6.39
CA VAL A 79 12.72 -7.44 4.93
C VAL A 79 14.12 -7.13 4.42
N ASP A 80 14.63 -7.95 3.52
CA ASP A 80 15.92 -7.72 2.87
C ASP A 80 15.84 -6.44 2.02
N GLU A 81 16.85 -5.56 2.12
CA GLU A 81 16.89 -4.34 1.34
C GLU A 81 16.99 -4.62 -0.17
N ASP A 82 17.59 -5.75 -0.56
CA ASP A 82 17.69 -6.18 -1.97
C ASP A 82 16.31 -6.55 -2.57
N ASP A 83 15.33 -6.84 -1.71
CA ASP A 83 13.95 -7.12 -2.12
C ASP A 83 13.09 -5.84 -2.22
N ILE A 84 13.61 -4.67 -1.87
CA ILE A 84 12.88 -3.40 -1.86
C ILE A 84 13.31 -2.51 -3.04
N ARG A 85 12.34 -2.15 -3.89
CA ARG A 85 12.53 -1.27 -5.05
C ARG A 85 11.72 0.00 -4.88
N THR A 86 12.37 1.15 -4.93
CA THR A 86 11.74 2.46 -4.69
C THR A 86 11.81 3.38 -5.90
N ALA A 87 10.74 4.13 -6.15
CA ALA A 87 10.70 5.23 -7.10
C ALA A 87 10.06 6.47 -6.46
N GLU A 88 10.80 7.56 -6.37
CA GLU A 88 10.34 8.79 -5.72
C GLU A 88 9.90 9.81 -6.77
N PHE A 89 8.75 10.45 -6.52
CA PHE A 89 8.21 11.49 -7.38
C PHE A 89 7.92 12.72 -6.53
N ALA A 90 8.69 13.79 -6.76
CA ALA A 90 8.46 15.08 -6.11
C ALA A 90 7.67 16.00 -7.07
N GLY A 91 6.68 16.73 -6.53
CA GLY A 91 6.07 17.86 -7.24
C GLY A 91 4.63 17.67 -7.76
N TYR A 92 3.78 16.96 -7.02
CA TYR A 92 2.33 16.90 -7.29
C TYR A 92 1.53 17.65 -6.21
#